data_AF-F1BVN3-F1
#
_entry.id   AF-F1BVN3-F1
#
_cell.length_a   1.000
_cell.length_b   1.000
_cell.length_c   1.000
_cell.angle_alpha   90.00
_cell.angle_beta   90.00
_cell.angle_gamma   90.00
#
_symmetry.space_group_name_H-M   'P 1'
#
loop_
_entity.id
_entity.type
_entity.pdbx_description
1 polymer ?
#
loop_
_entity_poly.entity_id
_entity_poly.type
_entity_poly.pdbx_seq_one_letter_code
_entity_poly.pdbx_strand_id
1 'polypeptide(L)'
;VNSTLGPTSSSVPTTTTTYQLAPLPSEIESSFTTDSSIKLDEANGRGRQGSKASSTRNRGTGRGRRNNPSPPPEDGLERVFVWDLDETIIVFHSLLTGSYATRFGKDAPASVSLGLRMEEMIFNLADTHLFFNDLEECDQVHIDDVASDDNGQDLSNYNFQTDGFHAAATSANLCLATGVRGGVDWMRKLAYRYRRIKEIYSAYKNNVGDLVSILPAGLLGPQKREQWLQLRAEIEAMTDSWLTIALKSLSIINSRSNCVNVLVTTTQLVPAVAKVLLYGLGGVFNIENVYSATRVGKESCFERIVARFGRKITYVAIGDAKDEEQAAKQMDFPFWRVSVTRTWRRYTTRLILATSERLHPKTLYHTSKCHPS
;
A
#
# COMPACT_ATOMS: atom_id res chain seq x y z
N VAL A 1 11.86 -19.17 69.89
CA VAL A 1 11.02 -18.07 69.38
C VAL A 1 11.74 -17.45 68.20
N ASN A 2 11.11 -17.55 67.03
CA ASN A 2 11.28 -16.82 65.77
C ASN A 2 12.65 -16.65 65.08
N SER A 3 12.76 -17.42 64.00
CA SER A 3 13.21 -17.08 62.65
C SER A 3 12.94 -15.63 62.20
N THR A 4 13.83 -15.05 61.40
CA THR A 4 13.60 -14.51 60.04
C THR A 4 14.79 -13.68 59.54
N LEU A 5 15.47 -14.16 58.50
CA LEU A 5 16.28 -13.36 57.58
C LEU A 5 15.35 -12.86 56.47
N GLY A 6 15.15 -11.55 56.37
CA GLY A 6 14.39 -10.92 55.28
C GLY A 6 15.30 -10.64 54.06
N PRO A 7 14.80 -10.76 52.82
CA PRO A 7 15.55 -10.40 51.64
C PRO A 7 15.39 -8.90 51.33
N THR A 8 16.48 -8.28 50.90
CA THR A 8 16.56 -6.91 50.38
C THR A 8 15.87 -6.82 49.01
N SER A 9 14.88 -5.94 48.89
CA SER A 9 14.22 -5.60 47.63
C SER A 9 15.02 -4.57 46.84
N SER A 10 15.47 -4.94 45.64
CA SER A 10 15.99 -4.03 44.62
C SER A 10 14.84 -3.44 43.80
N SER A 11 14.59 -2.15 43.95
CA SER A 11 13.63 -1.38 43.15
C SER A 11 14.17 -1.12 41.75
N VAL A 12 13.49 -1.62 40.72
CA VAL A 12 13.70 -1.23 39.31
C VAL A 12 12.81 -0.01 39.01
N PRO A 13 13.31 1.08 38.40
CA PRO A 13 12.46 2.20 38.02
C PRO A 13 11.70 1.88 36.73
N THR A 14 10.38 1.91 36.79
CA THR A 14 9.48 1.82 35.62
C THR A 14 9.33 3.20 35.02
N THR A 15 9.91 3.45 33.85
CA THR A 15 9.61 4.65 33.04
C THR A 15 8.35 4.41 32.23
N THR A 16 7.24 5.01 32.66
CA THR A 16 6.00 5.10 31.89
C THR A 16 6.10 6.28 30.94
N THR A 17 6.27 6.03 29.64
CA THR A 17 6.20 7.08 28.62
C THR A 17 4.75 7.28 28.21
N THR A 18 4.12 8.35 28.72
CA THR A 18 2.79 8.80 28.28
C THR A 18 2.94 9.64 27.02
N TYR A 19 2.43 9.16 25.88
CA TYR A 19 2.33 9.98 24.67
C TYR A 19 1.22 11.02 24.85
N GLN A 20 1.60 12.30 24.93
CA GLN A 20 0.67 13.42 24.81
C GLN A 20 0.54 13.81 23.33
N LEU A 21 -0.71 13.88 22.86
CA LEU A 21 -1.07 14.43 21.55
C LEU A 21 -0.66 15.92 21.49
N ALA A 22 0.17 16.28 20.51
CA ALA A 22 0.42 17.67 20.18
C ALA A 22 -0.80 18.27 19.43
N PRO A 23 -1.30 19.46 19.82
CA PRO A 23 -2.36 20.13 19.07
C PRO A 23 -1.83 20.71 17.76
N LEU A 24 -2.63 20.58 16.69
CA LEU A 24 -2.39 21.17 15.37
C LEU A 24 -2.35 22.70 15.44
N PRO A 25 -1.44 23.39 14.72
CA PRO A 25 -1.49 24.85 14.57
C PRO A 25 -2.72 25.26 13.76
N SER A 26 -3.39 26.30 14.23
CA SER A 26 -4.56 26.95 13.64
C SER A 26 -4.29 27.54 12.25
N GLU A 27 -5.31 27.42 11.40
CA GLU A 27 -5.41 27.97 10.04
C GLU A 27 -5.01 29.45 10.00
N ILE A 28 -4.10 29.80 9.09
CA ILE A 28 -3.83 31.19 8.71
C ILE A 28 -4.73 31.50 7.51
N GLU A 29 -5.74 32.33 7.75
CA GLU A 29 -6.44 33.05 6.68
C GLU A 29 -5.45 33.97 5.97
N SER A 30 -5.31 33.82 4.64
CA SER A 30 -4.70 34.84 3.79
C SER A 30 -5.62 35.16 2.62
N SER A 31 -6.25 36.32 2.74
CA SER A 31 -6.99 37.05 1.70
C SER A 31 -6.04 37.85 0.80
N PHE A 32 -6.59 38.28 -0.36
CA PHE A 32 -6.03 39.21 -1.37
C PHE A 32 -5.01 38.59 -2.36
N THR A 33 -4.97 38.88 -3.67
CA THR A 33 -5.71 39.77 -4.58
C THR A 33 -5.36 39.37 -6.01
N THR A 34 -6.30 39.55 -6.93
CA THR A 34 -6.07 39.59 -8.38
C THR A 34 -5.21 40.80 -8.76
N ASP A 35 -4.09 40.61 -9.48
CA ASP A 35 -3.77 41.29 -10.75
C ASP A 35 -2.40 40.87 -11.31
N SER A 36 -2.24 41.07 -12.62
CA SER A 36 -1.01 41.33 -13.37
C SER A 36 -0.17 40.17 -13.96
N SER A 37 -0.58 39.77 -15.16
CA SER A 37 0.22 39.67 -16.40
C SER A 37 1.76 39.60 -16.34
N ILE A 38 2.33 38.48 -16.81
CA ILE A 38 3.71 38.41 -17.34
C ILE A 38 3.73 37.60 -18.65
N LYS A 39 4.46 38.15 -19.62
CA LYS A 39 4.49 37.88 -21.05
C LYS A 39 5.20 36.57 -21.44
N LEU A 40 4.71 36.01 -22.55
CA LEU A 40 5.39 35.06 -23.43
C LEU A 40 6.56 35.76 -24.17
N ASP A 41 7.72 35.11 -24.22
CA ASP A 41 8.74 35.40 -25.23
C ASP A 41 8.88 34.19 -26.19
N GLU A 42 8.43 34.42 -27.42
CA GLU A 42 8.73 33.60 -28.59
C GLU A 42 10.14 33.94 -29.10
N ALA A 43 10.97 32.91 -29.33
CA ALA A 43 12.17 33.03 -30.15
C ALA A 43 12.01 32.18 -31.41
N ASN A 44 11.77 32.90 -32.51
CA ASN A 44 11.62 32.43 -33.87
C ASN A 44 13.00 32.16 -34.50
N GLY A 45 13.16 31.03 -35.20
CA GLY A 45 14.41 30.66 -35.89
C GLY A 45 14.16 29.76 -37.10
N ARG A 46 13.93 30.39 -38.26
CA ARG A 46 13.70 29.78 -39.58
C ARG A 46 14.95 29.08 -40.13
N GLY A 47 14.77 27.99 -40.91
CA GLY A 47 15.84 27.44 -41.75
C GLY A 47 15.54 26.17 -42.58
N ARG A 48 14.81 26.34 -43.70
CA ARG A 48 14.89 25.66 -45.02
C ARG A 48 15.27 24.16 -45.19
N GLN A 49 14.33 23.45 -45.84
CA GLN A 49 14.42 22.55 -47.02
C GLN A 49 15.69 21.72 -47.33
N GLY A 50 15.49 20.42 -47.62
CA GLY A 50 16.27 19.74 -48.66
C GLY A 50 16.48 18.22 -48.55
N SER A 51 15.65 17.46 -49.29
CA SER A 51 16.04 16.31 -50.14
C SER A 51 16.47 14.93 -49.56
N LYS A 52 15.85 13.91 -50.17
CA LYS A 52 16.12 12.47 -50.13
C LYS A 52 17.56 12.11 -50.55
N ALA A 53 18.14 11.09 -49.92
CA ALA A 53 18.95 10.05 -50.59
C ALA A 53 19.18 8.84 -49.66
N SER A 54 19.16 7.65 -50.27
CA SER A 54 19.40 6.35 -49.64
C SER A 54 20.90 6.02 -49.55
N SER A 55 21.33 5.28 -48.53
CA SER A 55 22.11 4.02 -48.68
C SER A 55 22.79 3.58 -47.37
N THR A 56 22.50 2.34 -46.98
CA THR A 56 23.45 1.28 -46.56
C THR A 56 24.50 1.56 -45.46
N ARG A 57 24.22 0.95 -44.30
CA ARG A 57 25.10 0.21 -43.36
C ARG A 57 26.59 0.60 -43.30
N ASN A 58 27.04 1.01 -42.10
CA ASN A 58 28.15 0.31 -41.44
C ASN A 58 28.08 0.40 -39.91
N ARG A 59 28.35 -0.74 -39.26
CA ARG A 59 28.34 -0.95 -37.80
C ARG A 59 29.55 -0.26 -37.15
N GLY A 60 29.31 0.50 -36.09
CA GLY A 60 30.32 0.95 -35.14
C GLY A 60 29.80 0.75 -33.71
N THR A 61 30.50 -0.08 -32.94
CA THR A 61 30.20 -0.48 -31.57
C THR A 61 30.37 0.68 -30.59
N GLY A 62 29.27 1.09 -29.94
CA GLY A 62 29.28 2.07 -28.84
C GLY A 62 28.39 1.58 -27.70
N ARG A 63 28.97 1.44 -26.50
CA ARG A 63 28.32 1.05 -25.23
C ARG A 63 27.16 1.98 -24.89
N GLY A 64 25.93 1.52 -25.10
CA GLY A 64 24.69 2.18 -24.67
C GLY A 64 24.07 1.47 -23.49
N ARG A 65 23.68 2.24 -22.46
CA ARG A 65 22.82 1.86 -21.33
C ARG A 65 21.76 0.83 -21.74
N ARG A 66 21.78 -0.35 -21.12
CA ARG A 66 20.69 -1.33 -21.25
C ARG A 66 19.45 -0.76 -20.54
N ASN A 67 18.56 -0.16 -21.32
CA ASN A 67 17.16 -0.04 -20.95
C ASN A 67 16.61 -1.48 -20.84
N ASN A 68 16.20 -1.88 -19.65
CA ASN A 68 15.55 -3.17 -19.44
C ASN A 68 14.20 -3.12 -20.17
N PRO A 69 13.95 -3.94 -21.21
CA PRO A 69 12.62 -3.99 -21.81
C PRO A 69 11.68 -4.63 -20.79
N SER A 70 10.59 -3.95 -20.47
CA SER A 70 9.47 -4.54 -19.72
C SER A 70 9.10 -5.88 -20.36
N PRO A 71 8.78 -6.92 -19.56
CA PRO A 71 8.28 -8.17 -20.12
C PRO A 71 7.08 -7.89 -21.03
N PRO A 72 6.90 -8.66 -22.12
CA PRO A 72 5.68 -8.54 -22.92
C PRO A 72 4.46 -8.71 -22.00
N PRO A 73 3.33 -8.01 -22.27
CA PRO A 73 2.11 -8.26 -21.53
C PRO A 73 1.84 -9.77 -21.60
N GLU A 74 1.59 -10.41 -20.45
CA GLU A 74 1.24 -11.83 -20.46
C GLU A 74 0.15 -12.07 -21.50
N ASP A 75 0.41 -12.98 -22.45
CA ASP A 75 -0.46 -13.25 -23.60
C ASP A 75 -1.90 -13.49 -23.11
N GLY A 76 -2.76 -12.49 -23.23
CA GLY A 76 -4.17 -12.57 -22.84
C GLY A 76 -4.62 -11.69 -21.65
N LEU A 77 -3.75 -10.89 -21.02
CA LEU A 77 -4.22 -9.91 -20.04
C LEU A 77 -5.05 -8.81 -20.74
N GLU A 78 -6.27 -8.57 -20.25
CA GLU A 78 -7.18 -7.59 -20.83
C GLU A 78 -7.52 -6.44 -19.87
N ARG A 79 -7.57 -6.72 -18.56
CA ARG A 79 -8.04 -5.75 -17.57
C ARG A 79 -7.23 -5.77 -16.27
N VAL A 80 -6.94 -4.58 -15.77
CA VAL A 80 -6.34 -4.36 -14.44
C VAL A 80 -7.31 -3.55 -13.60
N PHE A 81 -7.72 -4.10 -12.46
CA PHE A 81 -8.55 -3.42 -11.48
C PHE A 81 -7.66 -2.84 -10.39
N VAL A 82 -7.64 -1.51 -10.31
CA VAL A 82 -6.81 -0.74 -9.39
C VAL A 82 -7.67 -0.32 -8.22
N TRP A 83 -7.52 -1.03 -7.12
CA TRP A 83 -8.30 -0.87 -5.90
C TRP A 83 -7.61 0.06 -4.92
N ASP A 84 -8.39 0.91 -4.26
CA ASP A 84 -8.05 1.49 -2.98
C ASP A 84 -8.32 0.50 -1.81
N LEU A 85 -7.70 0.73 -0.65
CA LEU A 85 -7.75 -0.18 0.50
C LEU A 85 -8.79 0.24 1.54
N ASP A 86 -8.49 1.33 2.25
CA ASP A 86 -9.20 1.82 3.42
C ASP A 86 -10.54 2.44 2.96
N GLU A 87 -11.64 2.10 3.61
CA GLU A 87 -13.01 2.53 3.26
C GLU A 87 -13.54 2.06 1.88
N THR A 88 -12.70 1.35 1.13
CA THR A 88 -13.02 0.70 -0.15
C THR A 88 -13.16 -0.82 0.01
N ILE A 89 -12.06 -1.54 0.28
CA ILE A 89 -12.08 -2.99 0.51
C ILE A 89 -12.34 -3.31 1.98
N ILE A 90 -11.70 -2.56 2.87
CA ILE A 90 -11.80 -2.74 4.33
C ILE A 90 -12.46 -1.52 4.96
N VAL A 91 -13.05 -1.68 6.14
CA VAL A 91 -13.44 -0.57 7.00
C VAL A 91 -12.42 -0.53 8.14
N PHE A 92 -11.70 0.59 8.27
CA PHE A 92 -10.66 0.68 9.29
C PHE A 92 -10.53 2.08 9.88
N HIS A 93 -10.15 3.09 9.10
CA HIS A 93 -9.99 4.45 9.62
C HIS A 93 -11.31 5.02 10.17
N SER A 94 -12.42 4.70 9.51
CA SER A 94 -13.76 5.07 9.95
C SER A 94 -14.24 4.32 11.21
N LEU A 95 -13.59 3.20 11.60
CA LEU A 95 -13.79 2.57 12.91
C LEU A 95 -13.10 3.40 14.00
N LEU A 96 -11.84 3.79 13.79
CA LEU A 96 -11.03 4.57 14.74
C LEU A 96 -11.65 5.93 15.08
N THR A 97 -12.26 6.58 14.08
CA THR A 97 -12.93 7.87 14.27
C THR A 97 -14.37 7.75 14.77
N GLY A 98 -14.92 6.53 14.82
CA GLY A 98 -16.34 6.27 15.11
C GLY A 98 -17.31 6.74 14.02
N SER A 99 -16.82 7.33 12.93
CA SER A 99 -17.65 7.88 11.84
C SER A 99 -18.45 6.81 11.11
N TYR A 100 -17.93 5.58 10.99
CA TYR A 100 -18.71 4.45 10.48
C TYR A 100 -19.95 4.21 11.34
N ALA A 101 -19.77 4.15 12.66
CA ALA A 101 -20.86 3.86 13.58
C ALA A 101 -21.94 4.95 13.57
N THR A 102 -21.55 6.22 13.60
CA THR A 102 -22.47 7.36 13.47
C THR A 102 -23.29 7.26 12.18
N ARG A 103 -22.64 6.93 11.06
CA ARG A 103 -23.30 6.87 9.74
C ARG A 103 -24.31 5.74 9.60
N PHE A 104 -24.08 4.61 10.26
CA PHE A 104 -24.94 3.41 10.13
C PHE A 104 -25.80 3.12 11.36
N GLY A 105 -25.80 4.00 12.36
CA GLY A 105 -26.55 3.80 13.61
C GLY A 105 -26.03 2.61 14.43
N LYS A 106 -24.70 2.47 14.52
CA LYS A 106 -24.02 1.47 15.36
C LYS A 106 -23.50 2.12 16.65
N ASP A 107 -23.03 1.31 17.59
CA ASP A 107 -22.40 1.80 18.82
C ASP A 107 -21.00 2.36 18.53
N ALA A 108 -20.82 3.67 18.70
CA ALA A 108 -19.57 4.35 18.40
C ALA A 108 -18.41 3.94 19.33
N PRO A 109 -18.58 3.85 20.67
CA PRO A 109 -17.53 3.35 21.55
C PRO A 109 -17.05 1.94 21.20
N ALA A 110 -17.97 0.99 20.91
CA ALA A 110 -17.60 -0.35 20.47
C ALA A 110 -16.85 -0.33 19.13
N SER A 111 -17.30 0.49 18.16
CA SER A 111 -16.62 0.65 16.87
C SER A 111 -15.18 1.13 17.04
N VAL A 112 -14.95 2.16 17.86
CA VAL A 112 -13.61 2.71 18.14
C VAL A 112 -12.75 1.65 18.83
N SER A 113 -13.29 0.93 19.81
CA SER A 113 -12.60 -0.18 20.50
C SER A 113 -12.12 -1.26 19.53
N LEU A 114 -12.96 -1.65 18.56
CA LEU A 114 -12.57 -2.61 17.51
C LEU A 114 -11.46 -2.05 16.60
N GLY A 115 -11.57 -0.77 16.22
CA GLY A 115 -10.55 -0.08 15.44
C GLY A 115 -9.19 -0.10 16.13
N LEU A 116 -9.14 0.29 17.41
CA LEU A 116 -7.90 0.33 18.21
C LEU A 116 -7.27 -1.05 18.38
N ARG A 117 -8.08 -2.08 18.65
CA ARG A 117 -7.58 -3.47 18.74
C ARG A 117 -6.98 -3.95 17.42
N MET A 118 -7.58 -3.58 16.28
CA MET A 118 -7.05 -3.94 14.96
C MET A 118 -5.78 -3.15 14.63
N GLU A 119 -5.74 -1.86 14.98
CA GLU A 119 -4.56 -1.02 14.84
C GLU A 119 -3.37 -1.58 15.62
N GLU A 120 -3.59 -1.95 16.89
CA GLU A 120 -2.59 -2.62 17.71
C GLU A 120 -2.06 -3.90 17.04
N MET A 121 -2.94 -4.71 16.45
CA MET A 121 -2.52 -5.91 15.72
C MET A 121 -1.72 -5.62 14.46
N ILE A 122 -2.11 -4.58 13.70
CA ILE A 122 -1.41 -4.16 12.48
C ILE A 122 0.02 -3.73 12.81
N PHE A 123 0.20 -2.84 13.80
CA PHE A 123 1.52 -2.36 14.17
C PHE A 123 2.37 -3.46 14.83
N ASN A 124 1.80 -4.28 15.72
CA ASN A 124 2.54 -5.40 16.29
C ASN A 124 3.06 -6.37 15.22
N LEU A 125 2.26 -6.67 14.19
CA LEU A 125 2.71 -7.51 13.07
C LEU A 125 3.78 -6.83 12.23
N ALA A 126 3.58 -5.55 11.93
CA ALA A 126 4.53 -4.74 11.17
C ALA A 126 5.89 -4.67 11.87
N ASP A 127 5.92 -4.40 13.17
CA ASP A 127 7.14 -4.28 13.97
C ASP A 127 7.83 -5.62 14.18
N THR A 128 7.07 -6.66 14.54
CA THR A 128 7.64 -7.96 14.91
C THR A 128 8.17 -8.73 13.71
N HIS A 129 7.46 -8.68 12.58
CA HIS A 129 7.73 -9.57 11.45
C HIS A 129 8.13 -8.85 10.17
N LEU A 130 7.78 -7.57 10.02
CA LEU A 130 7.98 -6.84 8.77
C LEU A 130 8.95 -5.66 8.90
N PHE A 131 9.77 -5.64 9.95
CA PHE A 131 10.84 -4.66 10.14
C PHE A 131 10.36 -3.21 10.14
N PHE A 132 9.14 -2.92 10.59
CA PHE A 132 8.59 -1.56 10.49
C PHE A 132 9.43 -0.52 11.24
N ASN A 133 9.87 -0.83 12.47
CA ASN A 133 10.85 -0.02 13.20
C ASN A 133 12.13 0.33 12.42
N ASP A 134 12.59 -0.56 11.53
CA ASP A 134 13.77 -0.29 10.68
C ASP A 134 13.39 0.51 9.43
N LEU A 135 12.18 0.31 8.90
CA LEU A 135 11.79 0.75 7.56
C LEU A 135 10.93 2.02 7.52
N GLU A 136 10.40 2.48 8.66
CA GLU A 136 9.48 3.63 8.72
C GLU A 136 10.04 4.89 8.03
N GLU A 137 11.31 5.22 8.30
CA GLU A 137 11.95 6.41 7.71
C GLU A 137 12.40 6.19 6.24
N CYS A 138 12.53 4.93 5.81
CA CYS A 138 12.99 4.56 4.46
C CYS A 138 11.95 3.78 3.65
N ASP A 139 10.67 4.06 3.88
CA ASP A 139 9.54 3.43 3.21
C ASP A 139 9.63 3.53 1.67
N GLN A 140 9.18 2.46 1.01
CA GLN A 140 9.23 2.28 -0.43
C GLN A 140 7.82 2.26 -1.03
N VAL A 141 7.71 2.64 -2.30
CA VAL A 141 6.42 2.63 -3.00
C VAL A 141 6.02 1.20 -3.37
N HIS A 142 6.99 0.35 -3.72
CA HIS A 142 6.75 -1.02 -4.17
C HIS A 142 7.82 -1.97 -3.61
N ILE A 143 7.45 -3.23 -3.39
CA ILE A 143 8.27 -4.24 -2.69
C ILE A 143 9.64 -4.49 -3.35
N ASP A 144 9.72 -4.34 -4.68
CA ASP A 144 10.93 -4.58 -5.46
C ASP A 144 11.74 -3.30 -5.77
N ASP A 145 11.41 -2.13 -5.20
CA ASP A 145 12.06 -0.85 -5.55
C ASP A 145 13.56 -0.80 -5.26
N VAL A 146 14.01 -1.58 -4.27
CA VAL A 146 15.42 -1.69 -3.87
C VAL A 146 16.03 -3.05 -4.23
N ALA A 147 15.33 -3.86 -5.03
CA ALA A 147 15.77 -5.22 -5.36
C ALA A 147 17.08 -5.27 -6.17
N SER A 148 17.45 -4.17 -6.86
CA SER A 148 18.71 -4.09 -7.61
C SER A 148 19.97 -4.10 -6.74
N ASP A 149 19.85 -3.71 -5.47
CA ASP A 149 20.95 -3.68 -4.52
C ASP A 149 21.12 -5.01 -3.76
N ASP A 150 20.20 -5.95 -3.98
CA ASP A 150 20.25 -7.30 -3.44
C ASP A 150 21.23 -8.19 -4.22
N ASN A 151 22.00 -9.00 -3.52
CA ASN A 151 22.94 -9.96 -4.12
C ASN A 151 22.39 -11.40 -4.19
N GLY A 152 21.14 -11.62 -3.76
CA GLY A 152 20.48 -12.92 -3.79
C GLY A 152 20.98 -13.92 -2.74
N GLN A 153 21.71 -13.48 -1.70
CA GLN A 153 22.14 -14.38 -0.64
C GLN A 153 20.93 -14.98 0.10
N ASP A 154 21.07 -16.22 0.56
CA ASP A 154 20.08 -16.84 1.42
C ASP A 154 19.96 -16.08 2.74
N LEU A 155 18.73 -15.75 3.14
CA LEU A 155 18.43 -14.98 4.36
C LEU A 155 17.96 -15.87 5.51
N SER A 156 17.89 -17.20 5.33
CA SER A 156 17.40 -18.13 6.36
C SER A 156 18.16 -18.03 7.69
N ASN A 157 19.48 -17.81 7.63
CA ASN A 157 20.38 -17.66 8.77
C ASN A 157 20.89 -16.22 8.96
N TYR A 158 20.32 -15.24 8.23
CA TYR A 158 20.74 -13.85 8.33
C TYR A 158 20.18 -13.19 9.59
N ASN A 159 21.05 -12.59 10.41
CA ASN A 159 20.66 -11.96 11.66
C ASN A 159 20.41 -10.45 11.46
N PHE A 160 19.15 -10.08 11.23
CA PHE A 160 18.73 -8.69 11.02
C PHE A 160 18.93 -7.80 12.25
N GLN A 161 18.87 -8.36 13.46
CA GLN A 161 18.98 -7.59 14.71
C GLN A 161 20.40 -7.05 14.95
N THR A 162 21.42 -7.71 14.40
CA THR A 162 22.83 -7.38 14.65
C THR A 162 23.59 -7.01 13.37
N ASP A 163 22.89 -6.83 12.25
CA ASP A 163 23.53 -6.49 10.97
C ASP A 163 24.03 -5.05 10.86
N GLY A 164 23.76 -4.21 11.87
CA GLY A 164 24.21 -2.83 11.92
C GLY A 164 23.52 -1.90 10.92
N PHE A 165 22.28 -2.21 10.52
CA PHE A 165 21.48 -1.38 9.60
C PHE A 165 21.41 0.10 10.00
N HIS A 166 21.05 0.40 11.25
CA HIS A 166 20.96 1.77 11.77
C HIS A 166 22.31 2.50 11.79
N ALA A 167 23.40 1.80 12.14
CA ALA A 167 24.75 2.38 12.11
C ALA A 167 25.19 2.72 10.67
N ALA A 168 24.80 1.88 9.70
CA ALA A 168 25.05 2.13 8.28
C ALA A 168 24.21 3.31 7.75
N ALA A 169 22.99 3.53 8.27
CA ALA A 169 22.13 4.66 7.92
C ALA A 169 22.75 6.01 8.34
N THR A 170 23.22 6.12 9.59
CA THR A 170 23.90 7.33 10.10
C THR A 170 25.17 7.63 9.30
N SER A 171 25.90 6.58 8.92
CA SER A 171 27.11 6.70 8.09
C SER A 171 26.80 7.11 6.65
N ALA A 172 25.67 6.66 6.09
CA ALA A 172 25.22 7.05 4.76
C ALA A 172 24.88 8.55 4.67
N ASN A 173 24.33 9.14 5.75
CA ASN A 173 24.05 10.57 5.82
C ASN A 173 25.31 11.45 6.01
N LEU A 174 26.43 10.89 6.47
CA LEU A 174 27.64 11.65 6.85
C LEU A 174 28.80 11.59 5.82
N CYS A 175 28.73 10.71 4.81
CA CYS A 175 29.89 10.37 3.97
C CYS A 175 29.89 11.06 2.59
N LEU A 176 30.06 12.38 2.55
CA LEU A 176 30.53 13.12 1.35
C LEU A 176 32.07 13.25 1.29
N ALA A 177 32.78 12.89 2.37
CA ALA A 177 34.24 12.89 2.43
C ALA A 177 34.73 11.47 2.77
N THR A 178 35.34 10.79 1.80
CA THR A 178 36.06 9.51 1.95
C THR A 178 35.25 8.28 2.44
N GLY A 179 34.36 7.74 1.61
CA GLY A 179 33.86 6.37 1.83
C GLY A 179 32.58 5.95 1.08
N VAL A 180 32.70 5.61 -0.21
CA VAL A 180 31.60 5.09 -1.06
C VAL A 180 30.97 3.77 -0.53
N ARG A 181 31.53 3.15 0.52
CA ARG A 181 31.12 1.82 1.01
C ARG A 181 29.90 1.84 1.95
N GLY A 182 29.66 2.93 2.68
CA GLY A 182 28.58 2.99 3.70
C GLY A 182 27.17 2.94 3.10
N GLY A 183 26.91 3.77 2.09
CA GLY A 183 25.61 3.81 1.42
C GLY A 183 25.29 2.51 0.65
N VAL A 184 26.28 1.90 0.01
CA VAL A 184 26.09 0.64 -0.74
C VAL A 184 25.76 -0.54 0.19
N ASP A 185 26.42 -0.62 1.35
CA ASP A 185 26.12 -1.65 2.35
C ASP A 185 24.72 -1.45 2.96
N TRP A 186 24.36 -0.19 3.26
CA TRP A 186 23.03 0.15 3.76
C TRP A 186 21.92 -0.22 2.76
N MET A 187 22.07 0.15 1.49
CA MET A 187 21.11 -0.19 0.43
C MET A 187 20.90 -1.70 0.28
N ARG A 188 21.97 -2.48 0.42
CA ARG A 188 21.89 -3.94 0.39
C ARG A 188 21.09 -4.51 1.57
N LYS A 189 21.33 -3.99 2.77
CA LYS A 189 20.58 -4.39 3.99
C LYS A 189 19.11 -3.96 3.94
N LEU A 190 18.83 -2.82 3.29
CA LEU A 190 17.46 -2.38 2.98
C LEU A 190 16.78 -3.38 2.04
N ALA A 191 17.46 -3.78 0.97
CA ALA A 191 16.96 -4.78 0.02
C ALA A 191 16.68 -6.14 0.68
N TYR A 192 17.54 -6.59 1.60
CA TYR A 192 17.32 -7.82 2.36
C TYR A 192 16.04 -7.80 3.19
N ARG A 193 15.71 -6.67 3.83
CA ARG A 193 14.47 -6.54 4.63
C ARG A 193 13.24 -6.63 3.73
N TYR A 194 13.23 -5.94 2.60
CA TYR A 194 12.11 -6.01 1.64
C TYR A 194 11.97 -7.39 0.98
N ARG A 195 13.07 -8.05 0.62
CA ARG A 195 13.02 -9.43 0.15
C ARG A 195 12.51 -10.37 1.24
N ARG A 196 12.93 -10.19 2.49
CA ARG A 196 12.45 -10.99 3.62
C ARG A 196 10.95 -10.78 3.87
N ILE A 197 10.45 -9.56 3.74
CA ILE A 197 9.00 -9.26 3.78
C ILE A 197 8.26 -10.02 2.68
N LYS A 198 8.80 -10.03 1.45
CA LYS A 198 8.24 -10.79 0.32
C LYS A 198 8.21 -12.29 0.56
N GLU A 199 9.25 -12.85 1.17
CA GLU A 199 9.29 -14.27 1.60
C GLU A 199 8.23 -14.58 2.66
N ILE A 200 8.14 -13.75 3.72
CA ILE A 200 7.17 -13.90 4.80
C ILE A 200 5.75 -13.80 4.25
N TYR A 201 5.46 -12.79 3.43
CA TYR A 201 4.16 -12.64 2.80
C TYR A 201 3.79 -13.88 1.98
N SER A 202 4.70 -14.34 1.12
CA SER A 202 4.45 -15.50 0.26
C SER A 202 4.20 -16.78 1.06
N ALA A 203 4.91 -16.97 2.17
CA ALA A 203 4.75 -18.12 3.06
C ALA A 203 3.43 -18.08 3.84
N TYR A 204 2.99 -16.90 4.28
CA TYR A 204 1.88 -16.77 5.24
C TYR A 204 0.60 -16.16 4.68
N LYS A 205 0.54 -15.70 3.42
CA LYS A 205 -0.65 -15.07 2.83
C LYS A 205 -1.94 -15.91 2.90
N ASN A 206 -1.80 -17.23 2.96
CA ASN A 206 -2.92 -18.17 3.13
C ASN A 206 -3.02 -18.78 4.55
N ASN A 207 -2.02 -18.55 5.41
CA ASN A 207 -1.90 -19.12 6.75
C ASN A 207 -1.57 -18.03 7.79
N VAL A 208 -2.24 -16.88 7.69
CA VAL A 208 -1.97 -15.70 8.53
C VAL A 208 -2.11 -16.01 10.02
N GLY A 209 -3.00 -16.95 10.39
CA GLY A 209 -3.15 -17.39 11.78
C GLY A 209 -1.88 -17.96 12.39
N ASP A 210 -1.02 -18.62 11.60
CA ASP A 210 0.25 -19.14 12.08
C ASP A 210 1.26 -18.01 12.28
N LEU A 211 1.30 -17.04 11.37
CA LEU A 211 2.13 -15.83 11.53
C LEU A 211 1.72 -15.04 12.79
N VAL A 212 0.42 -14.80 12.96
CA VAL A 212 -0.13 -14.10 14.13
C VAL A 212 0.13 -14.84 15.44
N SER A 213 0.21 -16.18 15.40
CA SER A 213 0.51 -16.98 16.60
C SER A 213 1.95 -16.83 17.10
N ILE A 214 2.86 -16.33 16.26
CA ILE A 214 4.29 -16.13 16.57
C ILE A 214 4.53 -14.72 17.17
N LEU A 215 3.54 -13.82 17.11
CA LEU A 215 3.65 -12.51 17.75
C LEU A 215 3.96 -12.67 19.25
N PRO A 216 4.87 -11.85 19.80
CA PRO A 216 5.29 -11.97 21.19
C PRO A 216 4.08 -11.93 22.11
N ALA A 217 3.82 -13.08 22.71
CA ALA A 217 2.85 -13.24 23.76
C ALA A 217 3.47 -12.73 25.05
N GLY A 218 3.13 -11.51 25.48
CA GLY A 218 3.26 -11.20 26.90
C GLY A 218 2.46 -12.25 27.70
N LEU A 219 3.13 -13.03 28.56
CA LEU A 219 2.65 -14.06 29.51
C LEU A 219 1.49 -15.01 29.10
N LEU A 220 0.96 -14.96 27.88
CA LEU A 220 -0.26 -15.63 27.44
C LEU A 220 -0.11 -15.99 25.96
N GLY A 221 0.37 -17.21 25.69
CA GLY A 221 0.72 -17.77 24.37
C GLY A 221 -0.41 -17.78 23.31
N PRO A 222 -0.85 -18.94 22.77
CA PRO A 222 -1.66 -19.11 21.54
C PRO A 222 -3.00 -18.36 21.42
N GLN A 223 -3.34 -17.48 22.35
CA GLN A 223 -4.50 -16.59 22.34
C GLN A 223 -4.46 -15.54 21.23
N LYS A 224 -3.29 -15.08 20.73
CA LYS A 224 -3.25 -14.00 19.73
C LYS A 224 -3.97 -14.35 18.42
N ARG A 225 -3.86 -15.60 17.96
CA ARG A 225 -4.63 -16.10 16.80
C ARG A 225 -6.13 -16.09 17.08
N GLU A 226 -6.55 -16.55 18.25
CA GLU A 226 -7.97 -16.59 18.62
C GLU A 226 -8.55 -15.18 18.80
N GLN A 227 -7.80 -14.28 19.46
CA GLN A 227 -8.14 -12.87 19.60
C GLN A 227 -8.28 -12.18 18.25
N TRP A 228 -7.40 -12.49 17.29
CA TRP A 228 -7.50 -12.01 15.92
C TRP A 228 -8.77 -12.51 15.23
N LEU A 229 -9.05 -13.82 15.29
CA LEU A 229 -10.25 -14.40 14.67
C LEU A 229 -11.53 -13.82 15.30
N GLN A 230 -11.56 -13.65 16.62
CA GLN A 230 -12.66 -13.02 17.33
C GLN A 230 -12.81 -11.55 16.90
N LEU A 231 -11.73 -10.78 16.89
CA LEU A 231 -11.75 -9.38 16.46
C LEU A 231 -12.26 -9.25 15.01
N ARG A 232 -11.83 -10.14 14.11
CA ARG A 232 -12.29 -10.21 12.73
C ARG A 232 -13.79 -10.48 12.65
N ALA A 233 -14.31 -11.41 13.44
CA ALA A 233 -15.74 -11.71 13.51
C ALA A 233 -16.55 -10.52 14.04
N GLU A 234 -16.06 -9.84 15.07
CA GLU A 234 -16.70 -8.65 15.65
C GLU A 234 -16.73 -7.47 14.66
N ILE A 235 -15.63 -7.22 13.93
CA ILE A 235 -15.56 -6.21 12.86
C ILE A 235 -16.53 -6.56 11.73
N GLU A 236 -16.61 -7.84 11.33
CA GLU A 236 -17.53 -8.26 10.27
C GLU A 236 -19.00 -8.04 10.65
N ALA A 237 -19.36 -8.31 11.92
CA ALA A 237 -20.69 -8.04 12.46
C ALA A 237 -20.97 -6.53 12.57
N MET A 238 -20.01 -5.75 13.06
CA MET A 238 -20.10 -4.28 13.14
C MET A 238 -20.32 -3.66 11.77
N THR A 239 -19.63 -4.19 10.76
CA THR A 239 -19.57 -3.62 9.40
C THR A 239 -20.60 -4.19 8.43
N ASP A 240 -21.57 -4.98 8.92
CA ASP A 240 -22.61 -5.62 8.11
C ASP A 240 -22.01 -6.39 6.91
N SER A 241 -20.98 -7.19 7.19
CA SER A 241 -20.26 -8.01 6.23
C SER A 241 -19.61 -7.26 5.06
N TRP A 242 -19.10 -6.04 5.31
CA TRP A 242 -18.45 -5.21 4.29
C TRP A 242 -17.35 -5.98 3.54
N LEU A 243 -16.43 -6.57 4.31
CA LEU A 243 -15.27 -7.24 3.74
C LEU A 243 -15.65 -8.51 3.00
N THR A 244 -16.60 -9.32 3.52
CA THR A 244 -17.10 -10.49 2.78
C THR A 244 -17.66 -10.10 1.41
N ILE A 245 -18.33 -8.94 1.31
CA ILE A 245 -18.86 -8.45 0.03
C ILE A 245 -17.72 -8.02 -0.91
N ALA A 246 -16.73 -7.29 -0.41
CA ALA A 246 -15.55 -6.90 -1.19
C ALA A 246 -14.77 -8.13 -1.70
N LEU A 247 -14.53 -9.11 -0.83
CA LEU A 247 -13.83 -10.36 -1.14
C LEU A 247 -14.51 -11.17 -2.23
N LYS A 248 -15.85 -11.17 -2.31
CA LYS A 248 -16.57 -11.83 -3.42
C LYS A 248 -16.18 -11.22 -4.77
N SER A 249 -16.15 -9.89 -4.86
CA SER A 249 -15.77 -9.18 -6.08
C SER A 249 -14.30 -9.42 -6.45
N LEU A 250 -13.41 -9.30 -5.46
CA LEU A 250 -11.97 -9.57 -5.63
C LEU A 250 -11.69 -10.99 -6.10
N SER A 251 -12.38 -11.98 -5.52
CA SER A 251 -12.21 -13.40 -5.86
C SER A 251 -12.68 -13.73 -7.26
N ILE A 252 -13.76 -13.08 -7.73
CA ILE A 252 -14.27 -13.27 -9.09
C ILE A 252 -13.35 -12.64 -10.13
N ILE A 253 -12.70 -11.52 -9.81
CA ILE A 253 -11.64 -10.98 -10.65
C ILE A 253 -10.43 -11.93 -10.66
N ASN A 254 -10.03 -12.42 -9.49
CA ASN A 254 -8.85 -13.28 -9.31
C ASN A 254 -9.00 -14.65 -9.99
N SER A 255 -10.22 -15.16 -10.18
CA SER A 255 -10.46 -16.43 -10.86
C SER A 255 -10.35 -16.34 -12.39
N ARG A 256 -10.20 -15.13 -12.95
CA ARG A 256 -10.12 -14.90 -14.39
C ARG A 256 -8.68 -14.69 -14.84
N SER A 257 -8.21 -15.50 -15.78
CA SER A 257 -6.84 -15.42 -16.31
C SER A 257 -6.52 -14.12 -17.05
N ASN A 258 -7.53 -13.42 -17.57
CA ASN A 258 -7.37 -12.17 -18.30
C ASN A 258 -7.52 -10.91 -17.43
N CYS A 259 -7.63 -11.06 -16.11
CA CYS A 259 -7.83 -9.96 -15.18
C CYS A 259 -6.83 -10.02 -14.01
N VAL A 260 -6.42 -8.84 -13.51
CA VAL A 260 -5.54 -8.73 -12.35
C VAL A 260 -6.07 -7.70 -11.36
N ASN A 261 -6.01 -8.04 -10.07
CA ASN A 261 -6.20 -7.08 -8.98
C ASN A 261 -4.86 -6.41 -8.61
N VAL A 262 -4.88 -5.09 -8.51
CA VAL A 262 -3.78 -4.25 -8.02
C VAL A 262 -4.30 -3.36 -6.90
N LEU A 263 -3.55 -3.24 -5.82
CA LEU A 263 -3.87 -2.41 -4.66
C LEU A 263 -2.98 -1.17 -4.67
N VAL A 264 -3.58 0.00 -4.51
CA VAL A 264 -2.88 1.27 -4.30
C VAL A 264 -3.47 1.95 -3.08
N THR A 265 -2.70 2.17 -2.02
CA THR A 265 -3.17 2.76 -0.77
C THR A 265 -2.30 3.94 -0.35
N THR A 266 -2.84 4.89 0.40
CA THR A 266 -2.08 5.99 1.03
C THR A 266 -1.39 5.57 2.33
N THR A 267 -1.57 4.33 2.78
CA THR A 267 -0.82 3.73 3.89
C THR A 267 0.62 3.40 3.45
N GLN A 268 1.61 3.59 4.33
CA GLN A 268 3.00 3.15 4.10
C GLN A 268 3.03 1.66 3.73
N LEU A 269 4.01 1.23 2.93
CA LEU A 269 3.98 -0.12 2.33
C LEU A 269 3.97 -1.23 3.38
N VAL A 270 4.78 -1.11 4.44
CA VAL A 270 4.89 -2.16 5.46
C VAL A 270 3.58 -2.35 6.26
N PRO A 271 2.96 -1.30 6.85
CA PRO A 271 1.63 -1.43 7.46
C PRO A 271 0.54 -1.81 6.46
N ALA A 272 0.62 -1.40 5.19
CA ALA A 272 -0.31 -1.83 4.15
C ALA A 272 -0.25 -3.35 3.93
N VAL A 273 0.95 -3.93 3.86
CA VAL A 273 1.15 -5.38 3.77
C VAL A 273 0.60 -6.09 5.01
N ALA A 274 0.82 -5.53 6.21
CA ALA A 274 0.24 -6.07 7.45
C ALA A 274 -1.30 -6.06 7.42
N LYS A 275 -1.92 -4.96 6.98
CA LYS A 275 -3.38 -4.89 6.74
C LYS A 275 -3.84 -5.96 5.76
N VAL A 276 -3.18 -6.11 4.62
CA VAL A 276 -3.53 -7.13 3.60
C VAL A 276 -3.51 -8.54 4.19
N LEU A 277 -2.52 -8.87 5.01
CA LEU A 277 -2.45 -10.16 5.71
C LEU A 277 -3.59 -10.30 6.74
N LEU A 278 -3.70 -9.37 7.69
CA LEU A 278 -4.68 -9.45 8.79
C LEU A 278 -6.13 -9.41 8.30
N TYR A 279 -6.38 -8.78 7.14
CA TYR A 279 -7.69 -8.77 6.51
C TYR A 279 -7.97 -9.95 5.57
N GLY A 280 -7.03 -10.90 5.44
CA GLY A 280 -7.21 -12.09 4.61
C GLY A 280 -7.24 -11.81 3.11
N LEU A 281 -6.58 -10.74 2.68
CA LEU A 281 -6.54 -10.29 1.28
C LEU A 281 -5.38 -10.90 0.49
N GLY A 282 -4.46 -11.61 1.16
CA GLY A 282 -3.26 -12.17 0.53
C GLY A 282 -3.52 -13.28 -0.51
N GLY A 283 -4.71 -13.89 -0.50
CA GLY A 283 -5.12 -14.84 -1.54
C GLY A 283 -5.51 -14.18 -2.87
N VAL A 284 -5.82 -12.88 -2.87
CA VAL A 284 -6.33 -12.12 -4.05
C VAL A 284 -5.41 -10.99 -4.50
N PHE A 285 -4.44 -10.60 -3.68
CA PHE A 285 -3.35 -9.71 -4.05
C PHE A 285 -2.02 -10.45 -3.92
N ASN A 286 -1.23 -10.47 -4.99
CA ASN A 286 0.19 -10.77 -4.85
C ASN A 286 0.90 -9.53 -4.30
N ILE A 287 2.01 -9.69 -3.57
CA ILE A 287 2.69 -8.55 -2.93
C ILE A 287 3.26 -7.58 -3.96
N GLU A 288 3.65 -8.06 -5.14
CA GLU A 288 4.07 -7.25 -6.28
C GLU A 288 2.91 -6.41 -6.82
N ASN A 289 1.67 -6.70 -6.48
CA ASN A 289 0.51 -5.93 -6.90
C ASN A 289 0.06 -4.94 -5.82
N VAL A 290 0.87 -4.68 -4.79
CA VAL A 290 0.60 -3.69 -3.74
C VAL A 290 1.54 -2.49 -3.89
N TYR A 291 0.96 -1.30 -3.99
CA TYR A 291 1.67 -0.04 -4.12
C TYR A 291 1.28 0.92 -2.98
N SER A 292 2.28 1.52 -2.33
CA SER A 292 2.09 2.62 -1.40
C SER A 292 2.21 3.96 -2.12
N ALA A 293 1.14 4.74 -2.07
CA ALA A 293 1.07 6.10 -2.59
C ALA A 293 1.51 7.15 -1.55
N THR A 294 1.93 6.76 -0.34
CA THR A 294 2.19 7.70 0.76
C THR A 294 3.16 8.82 0.40
N ARG A 295 4.22 8.51 -0.36
CA ARG A 295 5.25 9.48 -0.74
C ARG A 295 5.07 10.10 -2.12
N VAL A 296 4.45 9.37 -3.05
CA VAL A 296 4.43 9.74 -4.48
C VAL A 296 3.03 10.09 -5.02
N GLY A 297 1.97 9.85 -4.24
CA GLY A 297 0.59 10.04 -4.66
C GLY A 297 0.04 8.92 -5.56
N LYS A 298 -1.29 8.86 -5.69
CA LYS A 298 -2.01 7.81 -6.45
C LYS A 298 -1.71 7.88 -7.95
N GLU A 299 -1.62 9.09 -8.51
CA GLU A 299 -1.33 9.33 -9.94
C GLU A 299 0.00 8.66 -10.35
N SER A 300 1.08 8.93 -9.61
CA SER A 300 2.40 8.31 -9.85
C SER A 300 2.36 6.78 -9.77
N CYS A 301 1.59 6.22 -8.83
CA CYS A 301 1.40 4.76 -8.77
C CYS A 301 0.65 4.23 -10.00
N PHE A 302 -0.37 4.94 -10.49
CA PHE A 302 -1.12 4.54 -11.69
C PHE A 302 -0.23 4.56 -12.93
N GLU A 303 0.62 5.58 -13.09
CA GLU A 303 1.61 5.63 -14.17
C GLU A 303 2.56 4.43 -14.14
N ARG A 304 3.08 4.07 -12.95
CA ARG A 304 3.93 2.89 -12.76
C ARG A 304 3.21 1.60 -13.13
N ILE A 305 1.94 1.48 -12.75
CA ILE A 305 1.10 0.33 -13.10
C ILE A 305 0.95 0.23 -14.63
N VAL A 306 0.68 1.34 -15.32
CA VAL A 306 0.60 1.36 -16.80
C VAL A 306 1.93 1.00 -17.45
N ALA A 307 3.05 1.48 -16.89
CA ALA A 307 4.38 1.15 -17.38
C ALA A 307 4.71 -0.34 -17.24
N ARG A 308 4.16 -1.00 -16.20
CA ARG A 308 4.32 -2.43 -15.95
C ARG A 308 3.43 -3.31 -16.83
N PHE A 309 2.12 -3.04 -16.86
CA PHE A 309 1.15 -3.91 -17.54
C PHE A 309 0.93 -3.53 -19.02
N GLY A 310 1.30 -2.32 -19.42
CA GLY A 310 1.26 -1.85 -20.81
C GLY A 310 0.01 -1.05 -21.17
N ARG A 311 0.12 -0.20 -22.18
CA ARG A 311 -0.94 0.76 -22.57
C ARG A 311 -2.14 0.16 -23.29
N LYS A 312 -2.08 -1.11 -23.69
CA LYS A 312 -3.17 -1.81 -24.40
C LYS A 312 -4.20 -2.45 -23.46
N ILE A 313 -3.96 -2.37 -22.15
CA ILE A 313 -4.82 -2.94 -21.11
C ILE A 313 -5.91 -1.93 -20.74
N THR A 314 -7.10 -2.44 -20.41
CA THR A 314 -8.15 -1.60 -19.81
C THR A 314 -7.91 -1.50 -18.30
N TYR A 315 -7.70 -0.29 -17.80
CA TYR A 315 -7.56 -0.04 -16.36
C TYR A 315 -8.89 0.44 -15.79
N VAL A 316 -9.24 -0.02 -14.58
CA VAL A 316 -10.43 0.46 -13.87
C VAL A 316 -10.04 0.79 -12.44
N ALA A 317 -10.22 2.05 -12.06
CA ALA A 317 -9.92 2.52 -10.72
C ALA A 317 -11.16 2.39 -9.82
N ILE A 318 -10.98 1.93 -8.59
CA ILE A 318 -12.05 1.65 -7.64
C ILE A 318 -11.64 2.22 -6.28
N GLY A 319 -12.45 3.12 -5.73
CA GLY A 319 -12.16 3.72 -4.42
C GLY A 319 -13.29 4.60 -3.90
N ASP A 320 -13.18 5.06 -2.66
CA ASP A 320 -14.18 5.85 -1.97
C ASP A 320 -13.84 7.36 -1.89
N ALA A 321 -12.58 7.74 -2.06
CA ALA A 321 -12.10 9.10 -1.87
C ALA A 321 -11.95 9.87 -3.20
N LYS A 322 -11.51 11.13 -3.10
CA LYS A 322 -11.33 12.02 -4.26
C LYS A 322 -9.96 11.85 -4.92
N ASP A 323 -8.96 11.42 -4.18
CA ASP A 323 -7.57 11.34 -4.64
C ASP A 323 -7.44 10.33 -5.79
N GLU A 324 -7.96 9.12 -5.61
CA GLU A 324 -7.99 8.09 -6.66
C GLU A 324 -8.96 8.41 -7.80
N GLU A 325 -10.04 9.17 -7.57
CA GLU A 325 -10.93 9.64 -8.65
C GLU A 325 -10.22 10.67 -9.53
N GLN A 326 -9.46 11.57 -8.92
CA GLN A 326 -8.65 12.56 -9.63
C GLN A 326 -7.53 11.89 -10.43
N ALA A 327 -6.79 10.97 -9.81
CA ALA A 327 -5.77 10.17 -10.49
C ALA A 327 -6.37 9.37 -11.65
N ALA A 328 -7.53 8.73 -11.45
CA ALA A 328 -8.22 8.01 -12.52
C ALA A 328 -8.60 8.94 -13.67
N LYS A 329 -9.09 10.14 -13.38
CA LYS A 329 -9.45 11.14 -14.40
C LYS A 329 -8.24 11.62 -15.20
N GLN A 330 -7.09 11.84 -14.56
CA GLN A 330 -5.84 12.23 -15.25
C GLN A 330 -5.34 11.11 -16.17
N MET A 331 -5.52 9.86 -15.76
CA MET A 331 -5.10 8.68 -16.51
C MET A 331 -6.14 8.18 -17.53
N ASP A 332 -7.30 8.85 -17.66
CA ASP A 332 -8.47 8.42 -18.44
C ASP A 332 -8.95 6.99 -18.10
N PHE A 333 -8.88 6.63 -16.81
CA PHE A 333 -9.41 5.37 -16.30
C PHE A 333 -10.87 5.55 -15.93
N PRO A 334 -11.77 4.63 -16.34
CA PRO A 334 -13.07 4.49 -15.70
C PRO A 334 -12.92 4.38 -14.18
N PHE A 335 -13.68 5.22 -13.46
CA PHE A 335 -13.69 5.24 -12.00
C PHE A 335 -15.00 4.68 -11.45
N TRP A 336 -14.90 3.71 -10.52
CA TRP A 336 -16.02 3.19 -9.76
C TRP A 336 -15.94 3.61 -8.32
N ARG A 337 -16.73 4.62 -7.98
CA ARG A 337 -16.87 5.12 -6.63
C ARG A 337 -17.52 4.07 -5.73
N VAL A 338 -16.83 3.65 -4.69
CA VAL A 338 -17.40 2.85 -3.60
C VAL A 338 -18.02 3.83 -2.62
N SER A 339 -19.35 3.80 -2.52
CA SER A 339 -20.08 4.61 -1.55
C SER A 339 -20.57 3.74 -0.41
N VAL A 340 -20.36 4.24 0.80
CA VAL A 340 -20.76 3.68 2.09
C VAL A 340 -22.29 3.82 2.30
N THR A 341 -23.12 3.77 1.24
CA THR A 341 -24.60 3.77 1.35
C THR A 341 -25.16 2.35 1.26
N ARG A 342 -26.20 2.05 2.07
CA ARG A 342 -26.81 0.70 2.17
C ARG A 342 -27.27 0.14 0.81
N THR A 343 -27.80 1.00 -0.05
CA THR A 343 -28.34 0.61 -1.37
C THR A 343 -27.21 0.27 -2.36
N TRP A 344 -26.06 0.96 -2.27
CA TRP A 344 -24.96 0.82 -3.23
C TRP A 344 -24.21 -0.50 -3.12
N ARG A 345 -24.06 -1.09 -1.92
CA ARG A 345 -23.36 -2.38 -1.70
C ARG A 345 -23.84 -3.53 -2.61
N ARG A 346 -25.16 -3.57 -2.91
CA ARG A 346 -25.75 -4.55 -3.84
C ARG A 346 -25.49 -4.19 -5.31
N TYR A 347 -25.40 -2.91 -5.63
CA TYR A 347 -25.11 -2.42 -6.98
C TYR A 347 -23.64 -2.58 -7.34
N THR A 348 -22.69 -2.25 -6.46
CA THR A 348 -21.25 -2.34 -6.76
C THR A 348 -20.83 -3.76 -7.12
N THR A 349 -21.30 -4.76 -6.36
CA THR A 349 -21.03 -6.17 -6.67
C THR A 349 -21.62 -6.55 -8.03
N ARG A 350 -22.87 -6.18 -8.31
CA ARG A 350 -23.50 -6.46 -9.62
C ARG A 350 -22.85 -5.71 -10.78
N LEU A 351 -22.36 -4.49 -10.56
CA LEU A 351 -21.72 -3.66 -11.58
C LEU A 351 -20.32 -4.18 -11.94
N ILE A 352 -19.53 -4.54 -10.92
CA ILE A 352 -18.21 -5.17 -11.10
C ILE A 352 -18.38 -6.53 -11.80
N LEU A 353 -19.42 -7.30 -11.45
CA LEU A 353 -19.72 -8.58 -12.10
C LEU A 353 -20.20 -8.42 -13.55
N ALA A 354 -21.12 -7.49 -13.82
CA ALA A 354 -21.66 -7.28 -15.15
C ALA A 354 -20.59 -6.79 -16.14
N THR A 355 -19.68 -5.91 -15.70
CA THR A 355 -18.59 -5.37 -16.54
C THR A 355 -17.40 -6.32 -16.65
N SER A 356 -17.23 -7.21 -15.67
CA SER A 356 -16.42 -8.41 -15.80
C SER A 356 -16.89 -9.23 -17.02
N GLU A 357 -18.19 -9.52 -17.14
CA GLU A 357 -18.68 -10.48 -18.12
C GLU A 357 -18.78 -9.96 -19.56
N ARG A 358 -18.99 -8.65 -19.79
CA ARG A 358 -19.05 -8.02 -21.13
C ARG A 358 -19.06 -6.51 -20.94
N LEU A 359 -18.21 -5.74 -21.64
CA LEU A 359 -18.53 -4.40 -22.18
C LEU A 359 -17.31 -3.74 -22.82
N HIS A 360 -17.51 -3.17 -24.02
CA HIS A 360 -16.59 -2.28 -24.73
C HIS A 360 -16.55 -0.88 -24.07
N PRO A 361 -15.45 -0.13 -24.20
CA PRO A 361 -15.16 1.08 -23.42
C PRO A 361 -16.06 2.31 -23.68
N LYS A 362 -17.03 2.26 -24.60
CA LYS A 362 -17.84 3.43 -24.99
C LYS A 362 -19.12 3.66 -24.17
N THR A 363 -19.49 2.76 -23.25
CA THR A 363 -20.80 2.84 -22.56
C THR A 363 -20.73 3.48 -21.16
N LEU A 364 -19.56 3.85 -20.67
CA LEU A 364 -19.34 4.19 -19.25
C LEU A 364 -19.59 5.66 -18.86
N TYR A 365 -19.79 6.56 -19.83
CA TYR A 365 -20.03 7.99 -19.57
C TYR A 365 -21.50 8.36 -19.30
N HIS A 366 -22.45 7.41 -19.40
CA HIS A 366 -23.89 7.73 -19.30
C HIS A 366 -24.64 7.18 -18.09
N THR A 367 -24.04 6.36 -17.24
CA THR A 367 -24.75 5.79 -16.08
C THR A 367 -24.63 6.60 -14.79
N SER A 368 -23.94 7.74 -14.79
CA SER A 368 -23.82 8.65 -13.64
C SER A 368 -24.99 9.62 -13.46
N LYS A 369 -26.06 9.51 -14.28
CA LYS A 369 -27.29 10.31 -14.15
C LYS A 369 -28.53 9.43 -13.89
N CYS A 370 -28.59 8.79 -12.73
CA CYS A 370 -29.88 8.38 -12.17
C CYS A 370 -30.02 9.04 -10.80
N HIS A 371 -30.78 10.13 -10.75
CA HIS A 371 -31.20 10.79 -9.52
C HIS A 371 -32.06 9.85 -8.67
N PRO A 372 -31.94 9.88 -7.33
CA PRO A 372 -32.89 9.22 -6.47
C PRO A 372 -34.16 10.09 -6.36
N SER A 373 -35.28 9.54 -6.83
CA SER A 373 -36.62 9.89 -6.36
C SER A 373 -37.04 8.95 -5.24
#